data_AF-A0A1Y0L927-F1
#
_entry.id   AF-A0A1Y0L927-F1
#
_cell.length_a   1.000
_cell.length_b   1.000
_cell.length_c   1.000
_cell.angle_alpha   90.00
_cell.angle_beta   90.00
_cell.angle_gamma   90.00
#
_symmetry.space_group_name_H-M   'P 1'
#
loop_
_entity.id
_entity.type
_entity.pdbx_description
1 polymer ?
#
loop_
_entity_poly.entity_id
_entity_poly.type
_entity_poly.pdbx_seq_one_letter_code
_entity_poly.pdbx_strand_id
1 'polypeptide(L)'
;MSERAYKHPQVNLRLPIEIKEQLAELADTNGRSLNAEMVAALEAWTMKNQHIRALDLASVAERLIALESEVETLKAMYGKIVK
;
A
#
# COMPACT_ATOMS: atom_id res chain seq x y z
N MET A 1 -33.22 22.81 -11.28
CA MET A 1 -31.91 23.12 -10.67
C MET A 1 -31.04 21.91 -10.88
N SER A 2 -30.02 22.00 -11.73
CA SER A 2 -29.18 20.86 -12.09
C SER A 2 -28.35 20.44 -10.88
N GLU A 3 -28.64 19.28 -10.30
CA GLU A 3 -27.82 18.63 -9.29
C GLU A 3 -26.43 18.39 -9.88
N ARG A 4 -25.48 19.27 -9.59
CA ARG A 4 -24.06 18.98 -9.78
C ARG A 4 -23.72 17.92 -8.74
N ALA A 5 -23.93 16.66 -9.09
CA ALA A 5 -23.45 15.53 -8.30
C ALA A 5 -21.97 15.75 -8.02
N TYR A 6 -21.63 16.04 -6.77
CA TYR A 6 -20.25 16.19 -6.34
C TYR A 6 -19.55 14.85 -6.66
N LYS A 7 -18.63 14.86 -7.63
CA LYS A 7 -17.94 13.65 -8.13
C LYS A 7 -17.14 12.92 -7.05
N HIS A 8 -16.90 13.56 -5.92
CA HIS A 8 -16.13 13.00 -4.81
C HIS A 8 -16.99 13.01 -3.53
N PRO A 9 -17.26 11.84 -2.93
CA PRO A 9 -18.01 11.76 -1.67
C PRO A 9 -17.22 12.46 -0.56
N GLN A 10 -17.91 13.29 0.23
CA GLN A 10 -17.30 13.91 1.40
C GLN A 10 -17.25 12.89 2.55
N VAL A 11 -16.05 12.66 3.08
CA VAL A 11 -15.83 11.73 4.19
C VAL A 11 -15.48 12.53 5.44
N ASN A 12 -16.26 12.35 6.51
CA ASN A 12 -15.96 12.94 7.81
C ASN A 12 -15.03 12.00 8.58
N LEU A 13 -13.73 12.29 8.59
CA LEU A 13 -12.73 11.55 9.37
C LEU A 13 -12.65 12.10 10.79
N ARG A 14 -12.87 11.24 11.78
CA ARG A 14 -12.60 11.55 13.18
C ARG A 14 -11.16 11.17 13.48
N LEU A 15 -10.29 12.17 13.55
CA LEU A 15 -8.88 12.00 13.82
C LEU A 15 -8.57 12.47 15.26
N PRO A 16 -7.66 11.78 15.98
CA PRO A 16 -7.02 12.32 17.17
C PRO A 16 -6.39 13.69 16.88
N ILE A 17 -6.38 14.57 17.88
CA ILE A 17 -5.93 15.96 17.70
C ILE A 17 -4.45 16.03 17.30
N GLU A 18 -3.63 15.13 17.83
CA GLU A 18 -2.19 15.02 17.54
C GLU A 18 -1.93 14.81 16.04
N ILE A 19 -2.70 13.91 15.40
CA ILE A 19 -2.55 13.61 13.97
C ILE A 19 -3.00 14.79 13.12
N LYS A 20 -4.06 15.49 13.55
CA LYS A 20 -4.55 16.67 12.84
C LYS A 20 -3.52 17.80 12.87
N GLU A 21 -2.88 18.03 14.01
CA GLU A 21 -1.83 19.05 14.16
C GLU A 21 -0.60 18.72 13.31
N GLN A 22 -0.13 17.47 13.34
CA GLN A 22 0.97 17.01 12.49
C GLN A 22 0.67 17.17 10.99
N LEU A 23 -0.55 16.83 10.56
CA LEU A 23 -0.99 17.05 9.17
C LEU A 23 -1.07 18.53 8.82
N ALA A 24 -1.44 19.40 9.76
CA ALA A 24 -1.48 20.84 9.53
C ALA A 24 -0.08 21.44 9.37
N GLU A 25 0.88 21.05 10.21
CA GLU A 25 2.28 21.48 10.08
C GLU A 25 2.91 20.99 8.76
N LEU A 26 2.63 19.74 8.37
CA LEU A 26 3.06 19.20 7.09
C LEU A 26 2.44 19.96 5.91
N ALA A 27 1.15 20.28 5.99
CA ALA A 27 0.46 21.06 4.96
C ALA A 27 1.05 22.47 4.81
N ASP A 28 1.30 23.16 5.93
CA ASP A 28 1.91 24.49 5.95
C ASP A 28 3.33 24.46 5.38
N THR A 29 4.12 23.45 5.75
CA THR A 29 5.50 23.25 5.23
C THR A 29 5.49 22.98 3.73
N ASN A 30 4.51 22.20 3.24
CA ASN A 30 4.37 21.86 1.83
C ASN A 30 3.62 22.94 1.02
N GLY A 31 3.16 24.02 1.66
CA GLY A 31 2.37 25.08 1.02
C GLY A 31 1.04 24.59 0.46
N ARG A 32 0.46 23.54 1.04
CA ARG A 32 -0.77 22.88 0.59
C ARG A 32 -1.89 23.09 1.61
N SER A 33 -3.14 22.98 1.16
CA SER A 33 -4.25 22.91 2.11
C SER A 33 -4.22 21.57 2.85
N LEU A 34 -4.72 21.54 4.09
CA LEU A 34 -4.83 20.31 4.88
C LEU A 34 -5.55 19.20 4.09
N ASN A 35 -6.60 19.53 3.33
CA ASN A 35 -7.31 18.57 2.50
C ASN A 35 -6.46 18.05 1.34
N ALA A 36 -5.70 18.93 0.67
CA ALA A 36 -4.80 18.51 -0.40
C ALA A 36 -3.67 17.61 0.13
N GLU A 37 -3.15 17.90 1.32
CA GLU A 37 -2.13 17.07 1.97
C GLU A 37 -2.69 15.72 2.42
N MET A 38 -3.90 15.70 3.01
CA MET A 38 -4.57 14.44 3.35
C MET A 38 -4.82 13.56 2.12
N VAL A 39 -5.27 14.14 1.00
CA VAL A 39 -5.46 13.39 -0.25
C VAL A 39 -4.11 12.88 -0.77
N ALA A 40 -3.08 13.73 -0.83
CA ALA A 40 -1.75 13.32 -1.28
C ALA A 40 -1.14 12.22 -0.41
N ALA A 41 -1.30 12.30 0.92
CA ALA A 41 -0.85 11.27 1.85
C ALA A 41 -1.60 9.95 1.65
N LEU A 42 -2.92 10.00 1.45
CA LEU A 42 -3.74 8.82 1.16
C LEU A 42 -3.41 8.20 -0.20
N GLU A 43 -3.16 9.00 -1.23
CA GLU A 43 -2.73 8.55 -2.55
C GLU A 43 -1.35 7.91 -2.49
N ALA A 44 -0.38 8.55 -1.83
CA ALA A 44 0.96 8.01 -1.64
C ALA A 44 0.93 6.70 -0.83
N TRP A 45 0.12 6.64 0.23
CA TRP A 45 -0.09 5.40 0.99
C TRP A 45 -0.74 4.31 0.14
N THR A 46 -1.74 4.67 -0.66
CA THR A 46 -2.42 3.72 -1.56
C THR A 46 -1.45 3.20 -2.62
N MET A 47 -0.67 4.04 -3.28
CA MET A 47 0.36 3.62 -4.25
C MET A 47 1.43 2.75 -3.60
N LYS A 48 1.92 3.12 -2.41
CA LYS A 48 2.89 2.32 -1.66
C LYS A 48 2.34 0.96 -1.24
N ASN A 49 1.04 0.89 -0.94
CA ASN A 49 0.34 -0.34 -0.58
C ASN A 49 -0.40 -1.02 -1.74
N GLN A 50 -0.27 -0.55 -2.98
CA GLN A 50 -0.83 -1.25 -4.14
C GLN A 50 -0.19 -2.64 -4.29
N HIS A 51 1.08 -2.79 -3.89
CA HIS A 51 1.74 -4.08 -3.80
C HIS A 51 1.11 -5.04 -2.76
N ILE A 52 0.38 -4.52 -1.76
CA ILE A 52 -0.28 -5.34 -0.74
C ILE A 52 -1.63 -5.87 -1.24
N ARG A 53 -2.30 -5.18 -2.17
CA ARG A 53 -3.57 -5.64 -2.77
C ARG A 53 -3.39 -6.62 -3.93
N ALA A 54 -2.24 -6.61 -4.60
CA ALA A 54 -2.02 -7.35 -5.84
C ALA A 54 -1.24 -8.66 -5.68
N LEU A 55 -0.97 -9.09 -4.46
CA LEU A 55 -0.58 -10.48 -4.21
C LEU A 55 -1.79 -11.17 -3.60
N ASP A 56 -2.72 -11.56 -4.46
CA ASP A 56 -3.78 -12.50 -4.11
C ASP A 56 -3.16 -13.70 -3.38
N LEU A 57 -3.83 -14.22 -2.35
CA LEU A 57 -3.31 -15.35 -1.57
C LEU A 57 -2.94 -16.53 -2.49
N ALA A 58 -3.68 -16.70 -3.59
CA ALA A 58 -3.36 -17.67 -4.63
C ALA A 58 -2.01 -17.40 -5.31
N SER A 59 -1.72 -16.14 -5.68
CA SER A 59 -0.44 -15.76 -6.28
C SER A 59 0.76 -15.92 -5.32
N VAL A 60 0.54 -15.72 -4.02
CA VAL A 60 1.56 -15.99 -3.00
C VAL A 60 1.80 -17.49 -2.88
N ALA A 61 0.73 -18.29 -2.86
CA ALA A 61 0.82 -19.75 -2.80
C ALA A 61 1.54 -20.34 -4.02
N GLU A 62 1.22 -19.88 -5.23
CA GLU A 62 1.90 -20.31 -6.46
C GLU A 62 3.39 -20.00 -6.44
N ARG A 63 3.78 -18.79 -6.00
CA ARG A 63 5.20 -18.42 -5.87
C ARG A 63 5.91 -19.23 -4.80
N LEU A 64 5.22 -19.61 -3.72
CA LEU A 64 5.77 -20.45 -2.66
C LEU A 64 6.06 -21.86 -3.17
N ILE A 65 5.10 -22.45 -3.89
CA ILE A 65 5.23 -23.79 -4.49
C ILE A 65 6.38 -23.81 -5.51
N ALA A 66 6.48 -22.79 -6.38
CA ALA A 66 7.56 -22.67 -7.34
C ALA A 66 8.93 -22.60 -6.64
N LEU A 67 9.03 -21.80 -5.58
CA LEU A 67 10.26 -21.65 -4.82
C LEU A 67 10.66 -22.93 -4.09
N GLU A 68 9.71 -23.67 -3.51
CA GLU A 68 9.97 -24.97 -2.88
C GLU A 68 10.52 -25.99 -3.87
N SER A 69 9.98 -26.03 -5.10
CA SER A 69 10.47 -26.88 -6.19
C SER A 69 11.91 -26.52 -6.61
N GLU A 70 12.21 -25.23 -6.74
CA GLU A 70 13.56 -24.76 -7.07
C GLU A 70 14.57 -25.13 -5.97
N VAL A 71 14.19 -24.95 -4.69
CA VAL A 71 15.00 -25.33 -3.54
C VAL A 71 15.25 -26.84 -3.51
N GLU A 72 14.23 -27.65 -3.79
CA GLU A 72 14.39 -29.11 -3.83
C GLU A 72 15.32 -29.55 -4.97
N THR A 73 15.19 -28.92 -6.13
CA THR A 73 16.08 -29.16 -7.28
C THR A 73 17.53 -28.77 -6.96
N LEU A 74 17.74 -27.63 -6.31
CA LEU A 74 19.05 -27.19 -5.84
C LEU A 74 19.62 -28.15 -4.79
N LYS A 75 18.82 -28.59 -3.81
CA LYS A 75 19.24 -29.60 -2.83
C LYS A 75 19.60 -30.93 -3.49
N ALA A 76 18.88 -31.36 -4.53
CA ALA A 76 19.19 -32.58 -5.25
C ALA A 76 20.49 -32.45 -6.09
N MET A 77 20.76 -31.28 -6.66
CA MET A 77 21.99 -31.01 -7.41
C MET A 77 23.21 -30.91 -6.50
N TYR A 78 23.13 -30.13 -5.41
CA TYR A 78 24.27 -29.90 -4.52
C TYR A 78 24.42 -30.94 -3.41
N GLY A 79 23.34 -31.62 -3.01
CA GLY A 79 23.36 -32.72 -2.04
C GLY A 79 23.99 -34.01 -2.59
N LYS A 80 24.11 -34.16 -3.92
CA LYS A 80 24.86 -35.24 -4.56
C LYS A 80 26.36 -34.97 -4.66
N ILE A 81 26.81 -33.73 -4.43
CA ILE A 81 28.23 -33.34 -4.49
C ILE A 81 28.93 -33.60 -3.13
N VAL A 82 28.16 -33.81 -2.05
CA VAL A 82 28.67 -34.03 -0.68
C VAL A 82 28.49 -35.48 -0.20
N LYS A 83 28.54 -36.46 -1.12
CA LYS A 83 28.65 -37.89 -0.77
C LYS A 83 29.87 -38.52 -1.40
#